data_AF-A0A821TZZ8-F1
#
_entry.id   AF-A0A821TZZ8-F1
#
_cell.length_a   1.000
_cell.length_b   1.000
_cell.length_c   1.000
_cell.angle_alpha   90.00
_cell.angle_beta   90.00
_cell.angle_gamma   90.00
#
_symmetry.space_group_name_H-M   'P 1'
#
loop_
_entity.id
_entity.type
_entity.pdbx_description
1 polymer ?
#
loop_
_entity_poly.entity_id
_entity_poly.type
_entity_poly.pdbx_seq_one_letter_code
_entity_poly.pdbx_strand_id
1 'polypeptide(L)'
;MSLRSIPSHLRNPDEPPPSLSAKAAKRWKRNAKKALQNYDYQQQFIPFYVPSLCYKIYHIHRFTDLNVMNSIIIHFQTCSSFSVDTESFQHTSNIALIQIHSIPNELPALVLLIQLHHLPIQSSILFQKIKLLFDILCDKNKTIYSWGEL
;
A
#
# COMPACT_ATOMS: atom_id res chain seq x y z
N MET A 1 -18.41 -8.83 -28.35
CA MET A 1 -18.03 -8.25 -27.04
C MET A 1 -18.77 -9.05 -25.97
N SER A 2 -18.08 -9.88 -25.21
CA SER A 2 -18.70 -10.65 -24.12
C SER A 2 -19.04 -9.69 -22.99
N LEU A 3 -20.32 -9.56 -22.64
CA LEU A 3 -20.75 -8.90 -21.41
C LEU A 3 -20.23 -9.73 -20.24
N ARG A 4 -19.07 -9.36 -19.67
CA ARG A 4 -18.65 -9.92 -18.39
C ARG A 4 -19.72 -9.52 -17.36
N SER A 5 -20.37 -10.51 -16.75
CA SER A 5 -21.32 -10.28 -15.67
C SER A 5 -20.59 -9.60 -14.52
N ILE A 6 -21.01 -8.39 -14.16
CA ILE A 6 -20.46 -7.67 -13.02
C ILE A 6 -20.93 -8.38 -11.74
N PRO A 7 -20.04 -8.74 -10.81
CA PRO A 7 -20.44 -9.31 -9.53
C PRO A 7 -21.46 -8.43 -8.81
N SER A 8 -22.51 -9.02 -8.26
CA SER A 8 -23.67 -8.30 -7.70
C SER A 8 -23.35 -7.35 -6.53
N HIS A 9 -22.19 -7.54 -5.89
CA HIS A 9 -21.70 -6.68 -4.80
C HIS A 9 -20.85 -5.49 -5.30
N LEU A 10 -20.51 -5.43 -6.59
CA LEU A 10 -19.73 -4.35 -7.19
C LEU A 10 -20.62 -3.37 -7.94
N ARG A 11 -20.22 -2.10 -7.92
CA ARG A 11 -20.91 -1.02 -8.64
C ARG A 11 -20.65 -1.14 -10.14
N ASN A 12 -21.69 -0.96 -10.95
CA ASN A 12 -21.55 -0.86 -12.40
C ASN A 12 -20.96 0.52 -12.78
N PRO A 13 -19.80 0.57 -13.48
CA PRO A 13 -19.19 1.84 -13.87
C PRO A 13 -19.97 2.63 -14.92
N ASP A 14 -20.88 1.98 -15.65
CA ASP A 14 -21.67 2.61 -16.71
C ASP A 14 -23.10 2.99 -16.26
N GLU A 15 -23.47 2.66 -15.01
CA GLU A 15 -24.77 3.00 -14.42
C GLU A 15 -24.59 3.79 -13.11
N PRO A 16 -24.13 5.06 -13.16
CA PRO A 16 -24.13 5.93 -11.99
C PRO A 16 -25.57 6.28 -11.55
N PRO A 17 -25.84 6.42 -10.25
CA PRO A 17 -27.14 6.89 -9.78
C PRO A 17 -27.51 8.24 -10.43
N PRO A 18 -28.76 8.41 -10.90
CA PRO A 18 -29.17 9.59 -11.66
C PRO A 18 -29.17 10.88 -10.82
N SER A 19 -29.16 10.76 -9.49
CA SER A 19 -29.11 11.88 -8.55
C SER A 19 -27.70 12.47 -8.36
N LEU A 20 -26.66 11.87 -8.93
CA LEU A 20 -25.29 12.37 -8.77
C LEU A 20 -25.02 13.59 -9.67
N SER A 21 -24.32 14.57 -9.11
CA SER A 21 -23.73 15.65 -9.91
C SER A 21 -22.72 15.09 -10.90
N ALA A 22 -22.43 15.81 -12.00
CA ALA A 22 -21.47 15.36 -13.02
C ALA A 22 -20.08 15.00 -12.43
N LYS A 23 -19.61 15.76 -11.44
CA LYS A 23 -18.35 15.47 -10.72
C LYS A 23 -18.45 14.18 -9.90
N ALA A 24 -19.56 13.96 -9.21
CA ALA A 24 -19.80 12.74 -8.45
C ALA A 24 -19.97 11.52 -9.35
N ALA A 25 -20.64 11.65 -10.49
CA ALA A 25 -20.76 10.59 -11.50
C ALA A 25 -19.40 10.19 -12.11
N LYS A 26 -18.52 11.17 -12.36
CA LYS A 26 -17.14 10.89 -12.80
C LYS A 26 -16.35 10.11 -11.74
N ARG A 27 -16.49 10.48 -10.46
CA ARG A 27 -15.85 9.76 -9.33
C ARG A 27 -16.44 8.37 -9.18
N TRP A 28 -17.75 8.21 -9.30
CA TRP A 28 -18.45 6.92 -9.31
C TRP A 28 -17.85 5.98 -10.35
N LYS A 29 -17.81 6.42 -11.62
CA LYS A 29 -17.28 5.62 -12.72
C LYS A 29 -15.84 5.19 -12.48
N ARG A 30 -14.99 6.11 -12.02
CA ARG A 30 -13.59 5.83 -11.69
C ARG A 30 -13.48 4.75 -10.60
N ASN A 31 -14.22 4.92 -9.51
CA ASN A 31 -14.15 4.02 -8.36
C ASN A 31 -14.75 2.64 -8.69
N ALA A 32 -15.84 2.58 -9.44
CA ALA A 32 -16.46 1.34 -9.92
C ALA A 32 -15.52 0.55 -10.85
N LYS A 33 -14.87 1.23 -11.82
CA LYS A 33 -13.85 0.59 -12.68
C LYS A 33 -12.70 0.01 -11.86
N LYS A 34 -12.22 0.76 -10.87
CA LYS A 34 -11.14 0.32 -9.98
C LYS A 34 -11.57 -0.87 -9.11
N ALA A 35 -12.78 -0.86 -8.58
CA ALA A 35 -13.32 -1.97 -7.79
C ALA A 35 -13.42 -3.26 -8.64
N LEU A 36 -13.89 -3.15 -9.88
CA LEU A 36 -13.93 -4.28 -10.82
C LEU A 36 -12.52 -4.79 -11.15
N GLN A 37 -11.57 -3.88 -11.39
CA GLN A 37 -10.17 -4.25 -11.62
C GLN A 37 -9.56 -4.97 -10.39
N ASN A 38 -9.80 -4.46 -9.19
CA ASN A 38 -9.34 -5.10 -7.96
C ASN A 38 -9.97 -6.48 -7.76
N TYR A 39 -11.25 -6.65 -8.09
CA TYR A 39 -11.91 -7.95 -8.04
C TYR A 39 -11.30 -8.93 -9.04
N ASP A 40 -11.11 -8.50 -10.29
CA ASP A 40 -10.44 -9.32 -11.31
C ASP A 40 -9.04 -9.74 -10.84
N TYR A 41 -8.28 -8.84 -10.21
CA TYR A 41 -6.99 -9.17 -9.60
C TYR A 41 -7.11 -10.15 -8.43
N GLN A 42 -8.09 -10.03 -7.56
CA GLN A 42 -8.32 -11.01 -6.48
C GLN A 42 -8.66 -12.40 -7.01
N GLN A 43 -9.34 -12.50 -8.16
CA GLN A 43 -9.63 -13.80 -8.79
C GLN A 43 -8.41 -14.38 -9.50
N GLN A 44 -7.58 -13.53 -10.11
CA GLN A 44 -6.38 -13.96 -10.86
C GLN A 44 -5.18 -14.26 -9.95
N PHE A 45 -5.05 -13.49 -8.87
CA PHE A 45 -3.95 -13.57 -7.94
C PHE A 45 -4.50 -13.99 -6.59
N ILE A 46 -4.14 -15.19 -6.16
CA ILE A 46 -4.41 -15.64 -4.79
C ILE A 46 -3.83 -14.58 -3.85
N PRO A 47 -4.60 -14.07 -2.87
CA PRO A 47 -4.08 -13.17 -1.87
C PRO A 47 -2.76 -13.71 -1.33
N PHE A 48 -1.73 -12.86 -1.23
CA PHE A 48 -0.45 -13.28 -0.67
C PHE A 48 -0.64 -13.70 0.79
N TYR A 49 -0.93 -14.99 1.00
CA TYR A 49 -0.96 -15.59 2.31
C TYR A 49 0.47 -15.93 2.68
N VAL A 50 1.13 -14.96 3.31
CA VAL A 50 2.44 -15.19 3.94
C VAL A 50 2.14 -15.57 5.39
N PRO A 51 2.40 -16.82 5.83
CA PRO A 51 2.22 -17.20 7.22
C PRO A 51 2.94 -16.21 8.14
N SER A 52 2.40 -15.95 9.34
CA SER A 52 3.01 -15.00 10.30
C SER A 52 4.44 -15.37 10.71
N LEU A 53 4.80 -16.64 10.58
CA LEU A 53 6.17 -17.15 10.78
C LEU A 53 7.14 -16.69 9.68
N CYS A 54 6.63 -16.27 8.52
CA CYS A 54 7.39 -15.93 7.33
C CYS A 54 7.54 -14.42 7.14
N TYR A 55 6.97 -13.59 8.02
CA TYR A 55 7.17 -12.15 7.97
C TYR A 55 7.55 -11.53 9.32
N LYS A 56 8.27 -10.42 9.26
CA LYS A 56 8.66 -9.62 10.42
C LYS A 56 8.06 -8.23 10.32
N ILE A 57 7.37 -7.81 11.39
CA ILE A 57 6.75 -6.48 11.47
C ILE A 57 7.72 -5.49 12.11
N TYR A 58 7.80 -4.29 11.53
CA TYR A 58 8.53 -3.15 12.07
C TYR A 58 7.65 -1.91 12.14
N HIS A 59 7.58 -1.30 13.32
CA HIS A 59 6.94 0.00 13.52
C HIS A 59 7.99 1.10 13.36
N ILE A 60 7.77 2.00 12.38
CA ILE A 60 8.70 3.08 12.06
C ILE A 60 8.17 4.38 12.66
N HIS A 61 8.94 4.94 13.58
CA HIS A 61 8.65 6.17 14.33
C HIS A 61 9.95 6.80 14.87
N ARG A 62 9.83 7.90 15.61
CA ARG A 62 10.96 8.72 16.13
C ARG A 62 11.91 8.02 17.09
N PHE A 63 11.57 6.82 17.57
CA PHE A 63 12.39 6.02 18.47
C PHE A 63 12.85 4.70 17.84
N THR A 64 12.64 4.52 16.53
CA THR A 64 13.15 3.35 15.82
C THR A 64 14.68 3.38 15.85
N ASP A 65 15.27 2.25 16.25
CA ASP A 65 16.72 2.10 16.34
C ASP A 65 17.41 2.24 14.97
N LEU A 66 18.59 2.85 14.94
CA LEU A 66 19.33 3.08 13.70
C LEU A 66 19.80 1.77 13.04
N ASN A 67 20.13 0.74 13.82
CA ASN A 67 20.51 -0.57 13.28
C ASN A 67 19.30 -1.26 12.68
N VAL A 68 18.13 -1.16 13.32
CA VAL A 68 16.87 -1.63 12.74
C VAL A 68 16.62 -0.96 11.39
N MET A 69 16.75 0.36 11.31
CA MET A 69 16.60 1.08 10.04
C MET A 69 17.62 0.67 8.98
N ASN A 70 18.89 0.44 9.37
CA ASN A 70 19.91 -0.03 8.45
C ASN A 70 19.56 -1.43 7.88
N SER A 71 19.10 -2.36 8.72
CA SER A 71 18.66 -3.69 8.28
C SER A 71 17.47 -3.62 7.32
N ILE A 72 16.50 -2.74 7.59
CA ILE A 72 15.36 -2.51 6.69
C ILE A 72 15.84 -1.96 5.34
N ILE A 73 16.75 -0.98 5.34
CA ILE A 73 17.31 -0.41 4.11
C ILE A 73 17.99 -1.50 3.29
N ILE A 74 18.85 -2.32 3.90
CA ILE A 74 19.55 -3.42 3.21
C ILE A 74 18.56 -4.40 2.57
N HIS A 75 17.50 -4.76 3.30
CA HIS A 75 16.43 -5.62 2.78
C HIS A 75 15.76 -5.03 1.53
N PHE A 76 15.38 -3.75 1.58
CA PHE A 76 14.69 -3.12 0.45
C PHE A 76 15.63 -2.75 -0.71
N GLN A 77 16.94 -2.67 -0.50
CA GLN A 77 17.91 -2.53 -1.58
C GLN A 77 17.86 -3.75 -2.51
N THR A 78 17.81 -4.97 -1.96
CA THR A 78 17.78 -6.22 -2.73
C THR A 78 16.37 -6.64 -3.14
N CYS A 79 15.33 -6.24 -2.41
CA CYS A 79 13.95 -6.58 -2.73
C CYS A 79 13.41 -5.75 -3.92
N SER A 80 13.03 -6.39 -5.02
CA SER A 80 12.56 -5.74 -6.26
C SER A 80 11.07 -5.40 -6.26
N SER A 81 10.30 -5.94 -5.34
CA SER A 81 8.84 -5.90 -5.39
C SER A 81 8.25 -5.76 -4.00
N PHE A 82 7.23 -4.91 -3.86
CA PHE A 82 6.54 -4.72 -2.59
C PHE A 82 5.14 -4.16 -2.83
N SER A 83 4.25 -4.36 -1.86
CA SER A 83 2.96 -3.71 -1.84
C SER A 83 2.91 -2.54 -0.87
N VAL A 84 2.26 -1.46 -1.27
CA VAL A 84 1.95 -0.31 -0.41
C VAL A 84 0.44 -0.24 -0.21
N ASP A 85 0.06 -0.13 1.05
CA ASP A 85 -1.29 0.20 1.45
C ASP A 85 -1.25 1.46 2.32
N THR A 86 -2.16 2.38 2.05
CA THR A 86 -2.34 3.59 2.85
C THR A 86 -3.75 3.52 3.39
N GLU A 87 -3.92 3.29 4.68
CA GLU A 87 -5.24 3.35 5.28
C GLU A 87 -5.76 4.79 5.16
N SER A 88 -6.67 5.02 4.20
CA SER A 88 -7.34 6.30 3.99
C SER A 88 -8.58 6.45 4.87
N PHE A 89 -8.88 5.45 5.72
CA PHE A 89 -9.99 5.55 6.65
C PHE A 89 -9.64 6.60 7.69
N GLN A 90 -10.42 7.68 7.68
CA GLN A 90 -10.43 8.72 8.70
C GLN A 90 -10.83 8.09 10.04
N HIS A 91 -9.91 7.37 10.67
CA HIS A 91 -10.04 7.04 12.06
C HIS A 91 -9.84 8.34 12.84
N THR A 92 -10.70 8.57 13.83
CA THR A 92 -10.75 9.80 14.64
C THR A 92 -9.44 10.12 15.35
N SER A 93 -8.48 9.18 15.35
CA SER A 93 -7.16 9.30 15.95
C SER A 93 -6.13 10.08 15.13
N ASN A 94 -6.44 10.56 13.90
CA ASN A 94 -5.48 11.27 13.03
C ASN A 94 -4.20 10.46 12.76
N ILE A 95 -4.22 9.13 12.85
CA ILE A 95 -3.01 8.33 12.60
C ILE A 95 -2.96 8.01 11.12
N ALA A 96 -2.26 8.84 10.33
CA ALA A 96 -1.91 8.45 8.98
C ALA A 96 -0.83 7.34 9.04
N LEU A 97 -1.22 6.14 8.58
CA LEU A 97 -0.38 4.95 8.56
C LEU A 97 -0.09 4.56 7.11
N ILE A 98 1.19 4.40 6.78
CA ILE A 98 1.62 3.73 5.56
C ILE A 98 2.04 2.31 5.94
N GLN A 99 1.42 1.32 5.31
CA GLN A 99 1.84 -0.06 5.39
C GLN A 99 2.61 -0.45 4.12
N ILE A 100 3.81 -1.00 4.29
CA ILE A 100 4.64 -1.48 3.17
C ILE A 100 4.97 -2.94 3.45
N HIS A 101 4.62 -3.83 2.54
CA HIS A 101 4.91 -5.25 2.65
C HIS A 101 5.86 -5.67 1.53
N SER A 102 7.06 -6.10 1.87
CA SER A 102 8.05 -6.56 0.89
C SER A 102 7.64 -7.91 0.31
N ILE A 103 7.93 -8.13 -0.96
CA ILE A 103 7.77 -9.42 -1.65
C ILE A 103 9.16 -9.87 -2.10
N PRO A 104 10.00 -10.39 -1.17
CA PRO A 104 11.36 -10.77 -1.49
C PRO A 104 11.39 -12.14 -2.17
N ASN A 105 12.48 -12.42 -2.89
CA ASN A 105 12.74 -13.76 -3.45
C ASN A 105 13.06 -14.79 -2.35
N GLU A 106 13.59 -14.32 -1.21
CA GLU A 106 13.97 -15.13 -0.05
C GLU A 106 13.31 -14.57 1.21
N LEU A 107 12.84 -15.46 2.08
CA LEU A 107 12.23 -15.09 3.35
C LEU A 107 13.29 -14.65 4.39
N PRO A 108 12.92 -13.80 5.37
CA PRO A 108 11.56 -13.35 5.69
C PRO A 108 11.10 -12.13 4.88
N ALA A 109 9.79 -12.02 4.67
CA ALA A 109 9.17 -10.77 4.23
C ALA A 109 9.14 -9.75 5.38
N LEU A 110 9.23 -8.46 5.06
CA LEU A 110 9.09 -7.37 6.02
C LEU A 110 7.77 -6.65 5.82
N VAL A 111 7.09 -6.37 6.92
CA VAL A 111 5.92 -5.48 6.99
C VAL A 111 6.34 -4.23 7.77
N LEU A 112 6.36 -3.09 7.11
CA LEU A 112 6.64 -1.79 7.72
C LEU A 112 5.32 -1.08 8.01
N LEU A 113 5.18 -0.59 9.23
CA LEU A 113 4.06 0.22 9.69
C LEU A 113 4.59 1.60 10.06
N ILE A 114 4.39 2.59 9.18
CA ILE A 114 4.99 3.92 9.29
C ILE A 114 3.95 4.90 9.79
N GLN A 115 4.17 5.41 11.00
CA GLN A 115 3.28 6.39 11.64
C GLN A 115 3.73 7.81 11.30
N LEU A 116 3.05 8.48 10.36
CA LEU A 116 3.51 9.76 9.83
C LEU A 116 3.60 10.87 10.89
N HIS A 117 2.68 10.88 11.86
CA HIS A 117 2.66 11.86 12.96
C HIS A 117 3.77 11.63 14.00
N HIS A 118 4.43 10.48 13.96
CA HIS A 118 5.48 10.13 14.91
C HIS A 118 6.84 10.02 14.25
N LEU A 119 7.03 10.59 13.06
CA LEU A 119 8.34 10.66 12.42
C LEU A 119 9.30 11.55 13.23
N PRO A 120 10.62 11.25 13.19
CA PRO A 120 11.62 12.08 13.84
C PRO A 120 11.77 13.44 13.14
N ILE A 121 12.42 14.39 13.81
CA ILE A 121 12.73 15.71 13.24
C ILE A 121 13.62 15.58 11.99
N GLN A 122 13.44 16.49 11.02
CA GLN A 122 14.09 16.42 9.71
C GLN A 122 15.63 16.43 9.76
N SER A 123 16.21 17.10 10.76
CA SER A 123 17.66 17.18 10.96
C SER A 123 18.27 15.91 11.55
N SER A 124 17.47 14.96 12.03
CA SER A 124 17.98 13.74 12.64
C SER A 124 18.52 12.75 11.60
N ILE A 125 19.53 11.98 12.00
CA ILE A 125 20.07 10.86 11.19
C ILE A 125 18.96 9.84 10.88
N LEU A 126 18.08 9.58 11.85
CA LEU A 126 16.96 8.66 11.67
C LEU A 126 16.02 9.12 10.55
N PHE A 127 15.68 10.41 10.49
CA PHE A 127 14.88 10.96 9.40
C PHE A 127 15.57 10.79 8.04
N GLN A 128 16.87 11.05 7.96
CA GLN A 128 17.63 10.85 6.73
C GLN A 128 17.62 9.38 6.28
N LYS A 129 17.67 8.43 7.21
CA LYS A 129 17.54 6.99 6.91
C LYS A 129 16.13 6.63 6.42
N ILE A 130 15.09 7.19 7.04
CA ILE A 130 13.70 6.99 6.58
C ILE A 130 13.54 7.57 5.17
N LYS A 131 14.09 8.75 4.90
CA LYS A 131 14.10 9.36 3.57
C LYS A 131 14.80 8.45 2.55
N LEU A 132 16.00 7.97 2.87
CA LEU A 132 16.75 7.04 2.02
C LEU A 132 15.95 5.76 1.72
N LEU A 133 15.23 5.21 2.70
CA LEU A 133 14.33 4.08 2.48
C LEU A 133 13.26 4.42 1.44
N PHE A 134 12.60 5.58 1.55
CA PHE A 134 11.62 6.00 0.56
C PHE A 134 12.23 6.26 -0.83
N ASP A 135 13.45 6.80 -0.90
CA ASP A 135 14.17 6.97 -2.17
C ASP A 135 14.44 5.60 -2.83
N ILE A 136 14.80 4.57 -2.05
CA ILE A 136 14.97 3.18 -2.53
C ILE A 136 13.66 2.56 -2.99
N LEU A 137 12.58 2.76 -2.24
CA LEU A 137 11.25 2.24 -2.58
C LEU A 137 10.74 2.85 -3.88
N CYS A 138 10.96 4.15 -4.08
CA CYS A 138 10.55 4.87 -5.29
C CYS A 138 11.53 4.71 -6.47
N ASP A 139 12.55 3.85 -6.37
CA ASP A 139 13.46 3.57 -7.47
C ASP A 139 12.70 2.97 -8.66
N LYS A 140 13.00 3.46 -9.87
CA LYS A 140 12.33 3.07 -11.12
C LYS A 140 12.41 1.58 -11.46
N ASN A 141 13.35 0.85 -10.87
CA ASN A 141 13.54 -0.58 -11.08
C ASN A 141 12.71 -1.43 -10.10
N LYS A 142 12.02 -0.79 -9.15
CA LYS A 142 11.12 -1.47 -8.21
C LYS A 142 9.72 -1.58 -8.78
N THR A 143 9.06 -2.69 -8.49
CA THR A 143 7.65 -2.89 -8.80
C THR A 143 6.81 -2.65 -7.56
N ILE A 144 5.95 -1.63 -7.63
CA ILE A 144 5.05 -1.26 -6.54
C ILE A 144 3.66 -1.79 -6.85
N TYR A 145 3.15 -2.65 -5.99
CA TYR A 145 1.76 -3.04 -6.01
C TYR A 145 0.97 -2.17 -5.04
N SER A 146 -0.20 -1.69 -5.45
CA SER A 146 -1.10 -0.95 -4.54
C SER A 146 -2.50 -1.51 -4.69
N TRP A 147 -3.11 -1.85 -3.57
CA TRP A 147 -4.48 -2.35 -3.49
C TRP A 147 -5.24 -1.42 -2.54
N GLY A 148 -6.55 -1.22 -2.75
CA GLY A 148 -7.36 -0.32 -1.92
C GLY A 148 -8.02 0.83 -2.67
N GLU A 149 -8.94 1.56 -2.01
CA GLU A 149 -9.65 2.71 -2.59
C GLU A 149 -8.75 3.97 -2.61
N LEU A 150 -8.88 4.82 -3.65
CA LEU A 150 -8.25 6.15 -3.72
C LEU A 150 -9.30 7.25 -3.61
#